data_AF-A0A6B8KIL4-F1
#
_entry.id   AF-A0A6B8KIL4-F1
#
_cell.length_a   1.000
_cell.length_b   1.000
_cell.length_c   1.000
_cell.angle_alpha   90.00
_cell.angle_beta   90.00
_cell.angle_gamma   90.00
#
_symmetry.space_group_name_H-M   'P 1'
#
loop_
_entity.id
_entity.type
_entity.pdbx_description
1 polymer ?
#
loop_
_entity_poly.entity_id
_entity_poly.type
_entity_poly.pdbx_seq_one_letter_code
_entity_poly.pdbx_strand_id
1 'polypeptide(L)'
;MADGVSFEVKVTGLEGVITRFNALGALDKHELMEGLGRLGQMQTPRRLEVEKTTPGGAAWKPTRDGRGALFVTGTHLARSIDYQASETEARWGTGWIGARVHQYGATITPKNAKALCFMAGGKKVFSKRVTIPAREYVGLSEANKAEMIRVAERFIGEVAGQ
;
A
#
# COMPACT_ATOMS: atom_id res chain seq x y z
N MET A 1 -30.69 55.04 -5.41
CA MET A 1 -29.26 54.67 -5.41
C MET A 1 -28.94 54.34 -3.96
N ALA A 2 -28.49 53.12 -3.68
CA ALA A 2 -28.23 52.71 -2.31
C ALA A 2 -26.80 53.12 -1.93
N ASP A 3 -26.69 54.10 -1.04
CA ASP A 3 -25.41 54.55 -0.51
C ASP A 3 -24.93 53.52 0.52
N GLY A 4 -23.75 52.95 0.27
CA GLY A 4 -23.12 51.95 1.14
C GLY A 4 -21.87 52.49 1.82
N VAL A 5 -21.59 52.00 3.03
CA VAL A 5 -20.36 52.28 3.77
C VAL A 5 -19.40 51.10 3.62
N SER A 6 -18.14 51.36 3.30
CA SER A 6 -17.05 50.38 3.36
C SER A 6 -16.04 50.78 4.44
N PHE A 7 -15.45 49.77 5.10
CA PHE A 7 -14.31 49.93 5.99
C PHE A 7 -13.15 49.08 5.45
N GLU A 8 -11.96 49.65 5.45
CA GLU A 8 -10.71 48.93 5.18
C GLU A 8 -9.96 48.73 6.49
N VAL A 9 -9.76 47.47 6.89
CA VAL A 9 -9.01 47.12 8.10
C VAL A 9 -7.64 46.60 7.70
N LYS A 10 -6.59 47.37 8.01
CA LYS A 10 -5.20 46.96 7.76
C LYS A 10 -4.65 46.22 8.97
N VAL A 11 -4.57 44.90 8.86
CA VAL A 11 -3.91 44.06 9.87
C VAL A 11 -2.42 43.99 9.56
N THR A 12 -1.57 44.24 10.56
CA THR A 12 -0.10 44.16 10.45
C THR A 12 0.43 43.04 11.35
N GLY A 13 1.59 42.46 11.05
CA GLY A 13 2.20 41.39 11.85
C GLY A 13 1.75 39.97 11.48
N LEU A 14 0.98 39.81 10.39
CA LEU A 14 0.53 38.51 9.87
C LEU A 14 1.31 38.04 8.64
N GLU A 15 2.36 38.75 8.25
CA GLU A 15 3.10 38.52 7.01
C GLU A 15 3.63 37.09 6.96
N GLY A 16 4.19 36.60 8.07
CA GLY A 16 4.67 35.22 8.16
C GLY A 16 3.56 34.16 8.05
N VAL A 17 2.36 34.44 8.56
CA VAL A 17 1.21 33.51 8.43
C VAL A 17 0.73 33.47 6.97
N ILE A 18 0.66 34.63 6.32
CA ILE A 18 0.27 34.75 4.91
C ILE A 18 1.28 34.04 4.01
N THR A 19 2.58 34.20 4.25
CA THR A 19 3.62 33.49 3.50
C THR A 19 3.45 31.97 3.59
N ARG A 20 3.28 31.43 4.81
CA ARG A 20 3.07 30.00 5.01
C ARG A 20 1.78 29.49 4.36
N PHE A 21 0.69 30.26 4.45
CA PHE A 21 -0.57 29.92 3.81
C PHE A 21 -0.44 29.88 2.28
N ASN A 22 0.27 30.84 1.70
CA ASN A 22 0.55 30.86 0.25
C ASN A 22 1.43 29.68 -0.17
N ALA A 23 2.41 29.29 0.65
CA ALA A 23 3.26 28.12 0.40
C ALA A 23 2.44 26.82 0.31
N LEU A 24 1.37 26.68 1.12
CA LEU A 24 0.44 25.55 0.99
C LEU A 24 -0.31 25.54 -0.34
N GLY A 25 -0.63 26.72 -0.89
CA GLY A 25 -1.23 26.85 -2.22
C GLY A 25 -0.29 26.45 -3.36
N ALA A 26 1.02 26.58 -3.15
CA ALA A 26 2.08 26.22 -4.09
C ALA A 26 2.66 24.82 -3.86
N LEU A 27 2.05 24.02 -2.97
CA LEU A 27 2.54 22.69 -2.62
C LEU A 27 2.62 21.77 -3.85
N ASP A 28 3.78 21.18 -4.08
CA ASP A 28 3.94 20.13 -5.10
C ASP A 28 3.26 18.84 -4.61
N LYS A 29 2.01 18.67 -5.03
CA LYS A 29 1.21 17.50 -4.64
C LYS A 29 1.72 16.23 -5.30
N HIS A 30 2.34 16.33 -6.47
CA HIS A 30 2.88 15.16 -7.15
C HIS A 30 4.07 14.61 -6.36
N GLU A 31 4.97 15.47 -5.89
CA GLU A 31 6.10 15.07 -5.04
C GLU A 31 5.62 14.40 -3.74
N LEU A 32 4.60 14.96 -3.09
CA LEU A 32 3.97 14.33 -1.91
C LEU A 32 3.44 12.93 -2.23
N MET A 33 2.66 12.78 -3.31
CA MET A 33 2.10 11.50 -3.71
C MET A 33 3.17 10.50 -4.16
N GLU A 34 4.26 10.96 -4.78
CA GLU A 34 5.40 10.13 -5.14
C GLU A 34 6.07 9.55 -3.89
N GLY A 35 6.30 10.41 -2.88
CA GLY A 35 6.85 9.99 -1.59
C GLY A 35 5.97 8.95 -0.88
N LEU A 36 4.64 9.17 -0.86
CA LEU A 36 3.69 8.22 -0.29
C LEU A 36 3.61 6.90 -1.07
N GLY A 37 3.63 6.96 -2.40
CA GLY A 37 3.63 5.78 -3.27
C GLY A 37 4.87 4.92 -3.06
N ARG A 38 6.04 5.55 -3.03
CA ARG A 38 7.32 4.91 -2.71
C ARG A 38 7.29 4.27 -1.33
N LEU A 39 6.77 4.96 -0.32
CA LEU A 39 6.65 4.41 1.03
C LEU A 39 5.75 3.17 1.07
N GLY A 40 4.57 3.22 0.44
CA GLY A 40 3.66 2.06 0.34
C GLY A 40 4.30 0.87 -0.38
N GLN A 41 5.05 1.15 -1.44
CA GLN A 41 5.84 0.16 -2.18
C GLN A 41 6.91 -0.48 -1.30
N MET A 42 7.62 0.26 -0.45
CA MET A 42 8.64 -0.28 0.46
C MET A 42 8.05 -1.05 1.64
N GLN A 43 6.92 -0.58 2.17
CA GLN A 43 6.23 -1.22 3.29
C GLN A 43 5.71 -2.62 2.95
N THR A 44 5.33 -2.87 1.70
CA THR A 44 4.74 -4.15 1.29
C THR A 44 5.78 -5.30 1.32
N PRO A 45 6.99 -5.18 0.74
CA PRO A 45 8.10 -6.11 0.94
C PRO A 45 8.51 -6.28 2.41
N ARG A 46 8.56 -5.19 3.20
CA ARG A 46 8.85 -5.28 4.65
C ARG A 46 7.87 -6.24 5.35
N ARG A 47 6.59 -6.18 5.00
CA ARG A 47 5.58 -7.12 5.50
C ARG A 47 5.82 -8.56 5.04
N LEU A 48 6.13 -8.74 3.76
CA LEU A 48 6.45 -10.04 3.18
C LEU A 48 7.67 -10.68 3.83
N GLU A 49 8.66 -9.90 4.22
CA GLU A 49 9.97 -10.38 4.70
C GLU A 49 10.07 -10.48 6.21
N VAL A 50 9.53 -9.49 6.93
CA VAL A 50 9.74 -9.32 8.37
C VAL A 50 8.44 -9.49 9.16
N GLU A 51 7.37 -8.76 8.82
CA GLU A 51 6.16 -8.71 9.66
C GLU A 51 5.36 -10.01 9.63
N LYS A 52 5.23 -10.65 8.45
CA LYS A 52 4.51 -11.93 8.25
C LYS A 52 3.04 -11.92 8.68
N THR A 53 2.40 -10.76 8.68
CA THR A 53 0.99 -10.56 9.05
C THR A 53 0.18 -9.97 7.89
N THR A 54 -1.14 -10.07 7.99
CA THR A 54 -2.05 -9.27 7.18
C THR A 54 -1.97 -7.78 7.58
N PRO A 55 -2.49 -6.85 6.75
CA PRO A 55 -2.65 -5.45 7.16
C PRO A 55 -3.44 -5.30 8.46
N GLY A 56 -4.42 -6.18 8.71
CA GLY A 56 -5.18 -6.24 9.97
C GLY A 56 -4.42 -6.86 11.15
N GLY A 57 -3.15 -7.23 11.00
CA GLY A 57 -2.28 -7.73 12.08
C GLY A 57 -2.36 -9.24 12.35
N ALA A 58 -3.20 -9.99 11.66
CA ALA A 58 -3.29 -11.44 11.83
C ALA A 58 -2.11 -12.15 11.13
N ALA A 59 -1.48 -13.12 11.78
CA ALA A 59 -0.44 -13.93 11.14
C ALA A 59 -0.98 -14.71 9.94
N TRP A 60 -0.19 -14.84 8.87
CA TRP A 60 -0.60 -15.65 7.72
C TRP A 60 -0.68 -17.13 8.06
N LYS A 61 -1.65 -17.83 7.46
CA LYS A 61 -1.72 -19.29 7.57
C LYS A 61 -0.42 -19.92 7.05
N PRO A 62 0.22 -20.82 7.82
CA PRO A 62 1.48 -21.44 7.41
C PRO A 62 1.30 -22.26 6.14
N THR A 63 2.40 -22.53 5.44
CA THR A 63 2.40 -23.48 4.33
C THR A 63 2.55 -24.90 4.87
N ARG A 64 2.05 -25.90 4.12
CA ARG A 64 2.06 -27.31 4.55
C ARG A 64 3.47 -27.89 4.70
N ASP A 65 4.45 -27.29 4.06
CA ASP A 65 5.86 -27.66 4.13
C ASP A 65 6.64 -26.90 5.22
N GLY A 66 5.95 -26.12 6.06
CA GLY A 66 6.56 -25.40 7.19
C GLY A 66 7.40 -24.18 6.80
N ARG A 67 7.48 -23.83 5.52
CA ARG A 67 8.25 -22.66 5.05
C ARG A 67 7.48 -21.35 5.29
N GLY A 68 8.22 -20.23 5.28
CA GLY A 68 7.63 -18.91 5.47
C GLY A 68 6.67 -18.54 4.34
N ALA A 69 5.40 -18.31 4.67
CA ALA A 69 4.37 -17.95 3.69
C ALA A 69 4.78 -16.75 2.82
N LEU A 70 4.42 -16.80 1.53
CA LEU A 70 4.68 -15.77 0.50
C LEU A 70 6.15 -15.44 0.20
N PHE A 71 7.10 -16.10 0.86
CA PHE A 71 8.54 -15.92 0.65
C PHE A 71 9.26 -17.25 0.37
N VAL A 72 8.48 -18.31 0.11
CA VAL A 72 8.95 -19.71 0.00
C VAL A 72 9.83 -19.95 -1.24
N THR A 73 9.47 -19.38 -2.38
CA THR A 73 10.09 -19.65 -3.69
C THR A 73 10.98 -18.50 -4.15
N GLY A 74 11.39 -17.61 -3.25
CA GLY A 74 12.21 -16.44 -3.53
C GLY A 74 11.45 -15.12 -3.38
N THR A 75 12.09 -14.06 -3.87
CA THR A 75 11.67 -12.67 -3.67
C THR A 75 10.78 -12.14 -4.80
N HIS A 76 10.26 -12.99 -5.69
CA HIS A 76 9.55 -12.54 -6.90
C HIS A 76 8.36 -11.62 -6.59
N LEU A 77 7.49 -12.04 -5.65
CA LEU A 77 6.35 -11.22 -5.23
C LEU A 77 6.80 -9.90 -4.61
N ALA A 78 7.84 -9.94 -3.75
CA ALA A 78 8.38 -8.75 -3.10
C ALA A 78 9.02 -7.78 -4.10
N ARG A 79 9.78 -8.30 -5.08
CA ARG A 79 10.43 -7.52 -6.13
C ARG A 79 9.49 -7.02 -7.22
N SER A 80 8.29 -7.59 -7.32
CA SER A 80 7.27 -7.15 -8.28
C SER A 80 6.33 -6.09 -7.72
N ILE A 81 6.54 -5.63 -6.48
CA ILE A 81 5.77 -4.50 -5.94
C ILE A 81 6.31 -3.21 -6.55
N ASP A 82 5.42 -2.44 -7.15
CA ASP A 82 5.71 -1.15 -7.77
C ASP A 82 4.64 -0.11 -7.39
N TYR A 83 4.87 1.15 -7.72
CA TYR A 83 3.94 2.24 -7.47
C TYR A 83 3.74 3.16 -8.68
N GLN A 84 2.64 3.90 -8.63
CA GLN A 84 2.32 5.01 -9.52
C GLN A 84 1.79 6.16 -8.66
N ALA A 85 2.15 7.38 -9.03
CA ALA A 85 1.69 8.59 -8.36
C ALA A 85 1.14 9.59 -9.39
N SER A 86 0.09 10.31 -9.00
CA SER A 86 -0.42 11.49 -9.69
C SER A 86 -0.43 12.66 -8.72
N GLU A 87 -0.96 13.81 -9.10
CA GLU A 87 -1.13 14.94 -8.18
C GLU A 87 -2.13 14.68 -7.03
N THR A 88 -2.99 13.67 -7.16
CA THR A 88 -4.10 13.46 -6.21
C THR A 88 -4.10 12.09 -5.57
N GLU A 89 -3.31 11.15 -6.09
CA GLU A 89 -3.30 9.78 -5.61
C GLU A 89 -1.93 9.12 -5.70
N ALA A 90 -1.67 8.27 -4.72
CA ALA A 90 -0.58 7.31 -4.74
C ALA A 90 -1.19 5.90 -4.74
N ARG A 91 -0.74 5.06 -5.67
CA ARG A 91 -1.16 3.66 -5.80
C ARG A 91 0.06 2.77 -5.81
N TRP A 92 0.00 1.62 -5.15
CA TRP A 92 1.03 0.60 -5.23
C TRP A 92 0.42 -0.79 -5.24
N GLY A 93 1.14 -1.75 -5.80
CA GLY A 93 0.65 -3.10 -5.99
C GLY A 93 1.63 -3.92 -6.80
N THR A 94 1.15 -4.99 -7.42
CA THR A 94 2.00 -5.93 -8.17
C THR A 94 1.31 -6.40 -9.43
N GLY A 95 2.08 -6.42 -10.52
CA GLY A 95 1.64 -6.99 -11.80
C GLY A 95 1.84 -8.50 -11.90
N TRP A 96 2.38 -9.17 -10.87
CA TRP A 96 2.65 -10.61 -10.95
C TRP A 96 1.35 -11.42 -10.91
N ILE A 97 1.12 -12.24 -11.94
CA ILE A 97 -0.13 -12.97 -12.14
C ILE A 97 -0.52 -13.88 -10.96
N GLY A 98 0.46 -14.46 -10.26
CA GLY A 98 0.24 -15.30 -9.08
C GLY A 98 -0.18 -14.53 -7.82
N ALA A 99 0.02 -13.21 -7.80
CA ALA A 99 -0.12 -12.37 -6.63
C ALA A 99 -1.57 -12.23 -6.16
N ARG A 100 -2.53 -12.23 -7.08
CA ARG A 100 -3.98 -12.13 -6.78
C ARG A 100 -4.47 -13.31 -5.93
N VAL A 101 -4.00 -14.52 -6.25
CA VAL A 101 -4.39 -15.76 -5.56
C VAL A 101 -3.92 -15.74 -4.10
N HIS A 102 -2.77 -15.12 -3.85
CA HIS A 102 -2.24 -14.94 -2.50
C HIS A 102 -3.00 -13.88 -1.72
N GLN A 103 -3.37 -12.76 -2.36
CA GLN A 103 -4.10 -11.67 -1.70
C GLN A 103 -5.50 -12.14 -1.25
N TYR A 104 -6.26 -12.77 -2.15
CA TYR A 104 -7.68 -13.06 -1.91
C TYR A 104 -7.98 -14.54 -1.63
N GLY A 105 -6.99 -15.41 -1.77
CA GLY A 105 -7.22 -16.86 -1.80
C GLY A 105 -7.84 -17.32 -3.12
N ALA A 106 -7.97 -18.64 -3.27
CA ALA A 106 -8.70 -19.24 -4.38
C ALA A 106 -9.14 -20.67 -4.08
N THR A 107 -10.13 -21.14 -4.83
CA THR A 107 -10.46 -22.55 -4.93
C THR A 107 -10.25 -23.00 -6.37
N ILE A 108 -9.46 -24.04 -6.55
CA ILE A 108 -9.14 -24.65 -7.85
C ILE A 108 -9.86 -25.98 -7.94
N THR A 109 -10.62 -26.19 -9.01
CA THR A 109 -11.34 -27.44 -9.30
C THR A 109 -11.04 -27.92 -10.73
N PRO A 110 -11.11 -29.23 -11.00
CA PRO A 110 -11.06 -29.75 -12.35
C PRO A 110 -12.24 -29.21 -13.17
N LYS A 111 -12.00 -28.88 -14.44
CA LYS A 111 -13.08 -28.49 -15.37
C LYS A 111 -13.68 -29.72 -16.07
N ASN A 112 -12.84 -30.53 -16.72
CA ASN A 112 -13.28 -31.65 -17.57
C ASN A 112 -12.84 -33.03 -17.04
N ALA A 113 -11.92 -33.08 -16.06
CA ALA A 113 -11.36 -34.31 -15.52
C ALA A 113 -11.99 -34.67 -14.16
N LYS A 114 -11.83 -35.93 -13.72
CA LYS A 114 -12.34 -36.40 -12.42
C LYS A 114 -11.58 -35.82 -11.22
N ALA A 115 -10.32 -35.42 -11.41
CA ALA A 115 -9.45 -34.87 -10.37
C ALA A 115 -8.33 -34.01 -10.98
N LEU A 116 -7.82 -33.06 -10.19
CA LEU A 116 -6.55 -32.38 -10.41
C LEU A 116 -5.43 -33.38 -10.18
N CYS A 117 -4.35 -33.28 -10.95
CA CYS A 117 -3.15 -34.10 -10.80
C CYS A 117 -1.93 -33.18 -10.77
N PHE A 118 -1.17 -33.21 -9.67
CA PHE A 118 0.04 -32.40 -9.50
C PHE A 118 1.03 -33.09 -8.56
N MET A 119 2.28 -32.64 -8.56
CA MET A 119 3.31 -33.12 -7.63
C MET A 119 3.35 -32.24 -6.38
N ALA A 120 3.40 -32.84 -5.20
CA ALA A 120 3.62 -32.13 -3.94
C ALA A 120 4.47 -33.00 -3.00
N GLY A 121 5.54 -32.43 -2.43
CA GLY A 121 6.45 -33.17 -1.54
C GLY A 121 7.06 -34.42 -2.18
N GLY A 122 7.37 -34.37 -3.48
CA GLY A 122 7.91 -35.52 -4.24
C GLY A 122 6.89 -36.60 -4.58
N LYS A 123 5.61 -36.46 -4.21
CA LYS A 123 4.56 -37.45 -4.46
C LYS A 123 3.53 -36.92 -5.46
N LYS A 124 3.01 -37.81 -6.29
CA LYS A 124 1.88 -37.51 -7.19
C LYS A 124 0.59 -37.45 -6.36
N VAL A 125 -0.11 -36.32 -6.43
CA VAL A 125 -1.34 -36.04 -5.68
C VAL A 125 -2.51 -35.91 -6.63
N PHE A 126 -3.62 -36.57 -6.30
CA PHE A 126 -4.90 -36.40 -6.96
C PHE A 126 -5.88 -35.70 -6.01
N SER A 127 -6.56 -34.64 -6.46
CA SER A 127 -7.56 -33.94 -5.65
C SER A 127 -8.74 -33.44 -6.46
N LYS A 128 -9.95 -33.55 -5.91
CA LYS A 128 -11.16 -32.94 -6.50
C LYS A 128 -11.20 -31.42 -6.33
N ARG A 129 -10.45 -30.89 -5.34
CA ARG A 129 -10.43 -29.47 -4.99
C ARG A 129 -9.14 -29.10 -4.29
N VAL A 130 -8.56 -27.95 -4.64
CA VAL A 130 -7.48 -27.33 -3.88
C VAL A 130 -7.96 -25.97 -3.39
N THR A 131 -7.84 -25.72 -2.09
CA THR A 131 -8.14 -24.42 -1.50
C THR A 131 -6.85 -23.76 -1.08
N ILE A 132 -6.61 -22.56 -1.61
CA ILE A 132 -5.50 -21.69 -1.27
C ILE A 132 -6.05 -20.62 -0.32
N PRO A 133 -5.60 -20.57 0.94
CA PRO A 133 -6.07 -19.55 1.86
C PRO A 133 -5.54 -18.17 1.45
N ALA A 134 -6.36 -17.14 1.70
CA ALA A 134 -5.94 -15.75 1.60
C ALA A 134 -4.81 -15.46 2.59
N ARG A 135 -3.83 -14.70 2.11
CA ARG A 135 -2.69 -14.17 2.85
C ARG A 135 -2.52 -12.74 2.40
N GLU A 136 -3.43 -11.89 2.82
CA GLU A 136 -3.46 -10.49 2.45
C GLU A 136 -2.11 -9.83 2.77
N TYR A 137 -1.46 -9.24 1.78
CA TYR A 137 -0.14 -8.63 1.93
C TYR A 137 -0.10 -7.19 1.39
N VAL A 138 -0.92 -6.85 0.40
CA VAL A 138 -1.18 -5.45 0.03
C VAL A 138 -2.25 -4.89 0.96
N GLY A 139 -2.01 -3.69 1.48
CA GLY A 139 -2.91 -2.97 2.36
C GLY A 139 -2.16 -2.18 3.43
N LEU A 140 -2.91 -1.42 4.22
CA LEU A 140 -2.38 -0.51 5.22
C LEU A 140 -2.70 -1.02 6.62
N SER A 141 -1.66 -1.42 7.36
CA SER A 141 -1.73 -1.61 8.81
C SER A 141 -1.75 -0.25 9.52
N GLU A 142 -2.22 -0.19 10.76
CA GLU A 142 -2.26 1.05 11.53
C GLU A 142 -0.86 1.68 11.68
N ALA A 143 0.18 0.87 11.90
CA ALA A 143 1.56 1.34 11.96
C ALA A 143 2.01 1.99 10.63
N ASN A 144 1.62 1.38 9.50
CA ASN A 144 1.97 1.88 8.18
C ASN A 144 1.21 3.17 7.83
N LYS A 145 -0.07 3.26 8.20
CA LYS A 145 -0.86 4.49 8.06
C LYS A 145 -0.23 5.62 8.87
N ALA A 146 0.12 5.36 10.13
CA ALA A 146 0.77 6.35 10.98
C ALA A 146 2.12 6.81 10.42
N GLU A 147 2.90 5.91 9.82
CA GLU A 147 4.13 6.25 9.13
C GLU A 147 3.88 7.16 7.91
N MET A 148 2.89 6.84 7.07
CA MET A 148 2.49 7.66 5.92
C MET A 148 2.03 9.06 6.34
N ILE A 149 1.20 9.15 7.40
CA ILE A 149 0.75 10.44 7.95
C ILE A 149 1.96 11.27 8.40
N ARG A 150 2.91 10.69 9.13
CA ARG A 150 4.12 11.41 9.55
C ARG A 150 4.96 11.90 8.39
N VAL A 151 5.06 11.13 7.30
CA VAL A 151 5.76 11.57 6.08
C VAL A 151 5.04 12.76 5.45
N ALA A 152 3.71 12.70 5.33
CA ALA A 152 2.92 13.80 4.78
C ALA A 152 2.98 15.06 5.65
N GLU A 153 2.84 14.93 6.97
CA GLU A 153 2.95 16.03 7.93
C GLU A 153 4.33 16.70 7.86
N ARG A 154 5.40 15.91 7.78
CA ARG A 154 6.75 16.43 7.63
C ARG A 154 6.90 17.20 6.31
N PHE A 155 6.44 16.65 5.20
CA PHE A 155 6.51 17.30 3.89
C PHE A 155 5.77 18.66 3.91
N ILE A 156 4.55 18.70 4.44
CA ILE A 156 3.78 19.94 4.58
C ILE A 156 4.50 20.93 5.50
N GLY A 157 5.08 20.45 6.61
CA GLY A 157 5.82 21.27 7.55
C GLY A 157 7.11 21.86 6.97
N GLU A 158 7.80 21.14 6.09
CA GLU A 158 8.98 21.63 5.39
C GLU A 158 8.61 22.74 4.40
N VAL A 159 7.52 22.57 3.63
CA VAL A 159 7.02 23.59 2.69
C VAL A 159 6.50 24.84 3.42
N ALA A 160 5.77 24.66 4.52
CA ALA A 160 5.24 25.78 5.31
C ALA A 160 6.27 26.35 6.30
N GLY A 161 7.44 25.74 6.45
CA GLY A 161 8.52 26.20 7.33
C GLY A 161 9.55 27.08 6.61
N GLN A 162 9.59 27.02 5.28
CA GLN A 162 10.34 27.91 4.40
C GLN A 162 9.61 29.25 4.21
#